data_AF-W1YCS8-F1
#
_entry.id   AF-W1YCS8-F1
#
_cell.length_a   1.000
_cell.length_b   1.000
_cell.length_c   1.000
_cell.angle_alpha   90.00
_cell.angle_beta   90.00
_cell.angle_gamma   90.00
#
_symmetry.space_group_name_H-M   'P 1'
#
loop_
_entity.id
_entity.type
_entity.pdbx_description
1 polymer ?
#
loop_
_entity_poly.entity_id
_entity_poly.type
_entity_poly.pdbx_seq_one_letter_code
_entity_poly.pdbx_strand_id
1 'polypeptide(L)'
;SFLEHGLMAYIATGKSPQRLGNRHPYMAPFDVFNTQDKPITICCGNDKLFSALCQALELTELVNDPRFSSNILRVQNQAIL
;
A
#
# COMPACT_ATOMS: atom_id res chain seq x y z
N SER A 1 -17.93 2.68 -1.01
CA SER A 1 -17.54 2.76 0.41
C SER A 1 -16.62 1.58 0.75
N PHE A 2 -15.58 1.74 1.59
CA PHE A 2 -14.69 0.62 1.98
C PHE A 2 -15.45 -0.57 2.62
N LEU A 3 -16.66 -0.32 3.12
CA LEU A 3 -17.52 -1.34 3.71
C LEU A 3 -17.94 -2.44 2.71
N GLU A 4 -18.11 -2.10 1.44
CA GLU A 4 -18.58 -3.01 0.40
C GLU A 4 -17.48 -3.98 -0.06
N HIS A 5 -16.22 -3.60 0.11
CA HIS A 5 -15.07 -4.37 -0.34
C HIS A 5 -15.04 -5.77 0.30
N GLY A 6 -15.38 -5.87 1.59
CA GLY A 6 -15.42 -7.16 2.29
C GLY A 6 -16.41 -8.14 1.67
N LEU A 7 -17.59 -7.64 1.25
CA LEU A 7 -18.60 -8.46 0.57
C LEU A 7 -18.12 -8.86 -0.84
N MET A 8 -17.56 -7.92 -1.61
CA MET A 8 -17.03 -8.21 -2.95
C MET A 8 -15.91 -9.27 -2.90
N ALA A 9 -14.98 -9.14 -1.95
CA ALA A 9 -13.90 -10.11 -1.75
C ALA A 9 -14.43 -11.51 -1.40
N TYR A 10 -15.44 -11.59 -0.52
CA TYR A 10 -16.08 -12.86 -0.17
C TYR A 10 -16.76 -13.51 -1.38
N ILE A 11 -17.57 -12.75 -2.11
CA ILE A 11 -18.28 -13.27 -3.29
C ILE A 11 -17.31 -13.75 -4.37
N ALA A 12 -16.20 -13.04 -4.59
CA ALA A 12 -15.23 -13.39 -5.62
C ALA A 12 -14.35 -14.60 -5.25
N THR A 13 -14.04 -14.80 -3.97
CA THR A 13 -13.01 -15.77 -3.53
C THR A 13 -13.53 -16.91 -2.65
N GLY A 14 -14.76 -16.80 -2.13
CA GLY A 14 -15.32 -17.70 -1.11
C GLY A 14 -14.67 -17.58 0.26
N LYS A 15 -13.70 -16.68 0.46
CA LYS A 15 -12.96 -16.51 1.72
C LYS A 15 -13.51 -15.33 2.50
N SER A 16 -13.80 -15.54 3.79
CA SER A 16 -14.25 -14.47 4.67
C SER A 16 -13.16 -13.38 4.79
N PRO A 17 -13.51 -12.10 4.57
CA PRO A 17 -12.55 -11.01 4.57
C PRO A 17 -11.92 -10.83 5.95
N GLN A 18 -10.62 -10.50 5.97
CA GLN A 18 -9.89 -10.20 7.19
C GLN A 18 -9.91 -8.70 7.48
N ARG A 19 -9.70 -8.32 8.75
CA ARG A 19 -9.52 -6.91 9.12
C ARG A 19 -8.18 -6.45 8.56
N LEU A 20 -8.22 -5.56 7.56
CA LEU A 20 -7.01 -5.05 6.91
C LEU A 20 -6.34 -3.94 7.74
N GLY A 21 -7.09 -3.24 8.60
CA GLY A 21 -6.59 -2.05 9.29
C GLY A 21 -6.74 -0.82 8.39
N ASN A 22 -5.75 0.07 8.38
CA ASN A 22 -5.77 1.31 7.61
C ASN A 22 -5.27 1.16 6.17
N ARG A 23 -4.62 0.03 5.85
CA ARG A 23 -4.06 -0.24 4.52
C ARG A 23 -5.10 -0.48 3.44
N HIS A 24 -4.74 -0.12 2.21
CA HIS A 24 -5.53 -0.46 1.03
C HIS A 24 -5.29 -1.92 0.58
N PRO A 25 -6.32 -2.67 0.18
CA PRO A 25 -6.19 -4.07 -0.25
C PRO A 25 -5.36 -4.27 -1.53
N TYR A 26 -5.33 -3.26 -2.41
CA TYR A 26 -4.78 -3.38 -3.77
C TYR A 26 -3.76 -2.31 -4.14
N MET A 27 -3.38 -1.43 -3.21
CA MET A 27 -2.42 -0.37 -3.48
C MET A 27 -1.43 -0.23 -2.33
N ALA A 28 -0.16 -0.03 -2.66
CA ALA A 28 0.89 0.21 -1.69
C ALA A 28 1.97 1.15 -2.25
N PRO A 29 2.52 2.08 -1.45
CA PRO A 29 2.18 2.36 -0.05
C PRO A 29 0.89 3.21 0.07
N PHE A 30 -0.16 2.61 0.63
CA PHE A 30 -1.45 3.26 0.86
C PHE A 30 -1.94 2.86 2.25
N ASP A 31 -1.44 3.56 3.27
CA ASP A 31 -1.65 3.23 4.70
C ASP A 31 -1.37 4.47 5.59
N VAL A 32 -1.52 4.29 6.90
CA VAL A 32 -1.09 5.23 7.93
C VAL A 32 0.34 4.92 8.37
N PHE A 33 1.21 5.92 8.29
CA PHE A 33 2.63 5.84 8.63
C PHE A 33 2.95 6.75 9.81
N ASN A 34 3.83 6.30 10.69
CA ASN A 34 4.30 7.10 11.82
C ASN A 34 5.34 8.13 11.36
N THR A 35 5.31 9.33 11.93
CA THR A 35 6.37 10.34 11.81
C THR A 35 6.93 10.66 13.21
N GLN A 36 7.82 11.64 13.30
CA GLN A 36 8.38 12.10 14.57
C GLN A 36 7.31 12.57 15.57
N ASP A 37 6.26 13.25 15.11
CA ASP A 37 5.30 13.97 15.95
C ASP A 37 3.92 13.28 16.01
N LYS A 38 3.39 12.83 14.87
CA LYS A 38 2.06 12.22 14.75
C LYS A 38 1.90 11.44 13.46
N PRO A 39 1.07 10.39 13.44
CA PRO A 39 0.84 9.62 12.22
C PRO A 39 0.28 10.48 11.08
N ILE A 40 0.68 10.14 9.86
CA ILE A 40 0.15 10.69 8.61
C ILE A 40 -0.37 9.56 7.73
N THR A 41 -1.30 9.87 6.84
CA THR A 41 -1.74 8.92 5.80
C THR A 41 -0.99 9.21 4.51
N ILE A 42 -0.42 8.18 3.89
CA ILE A 42 0.15 8.26 2.55
C ILE A 42 -0.73 7.43 1.62
N CYS A 43 -1.21 8.04 0.53
CA CYS A 43 -2.09 7.42 -0.46
C CYS A 43 -1.40 7.31 -1.82
N CYS A 44 -0.34 6.49 -1.90
CA CYS A 44 0.49 6.38 -3.09
C CYS A 44 0.01 5.25 -4.02
N GLY A 45 -0.92 5.56 -4.93
CA GLY A 45 -1.65 4.56 -5.70
C GLY A 45 -1.01 4.08 -7.02
N ASN A 46 0.15 4.59 -7.43
CA ASN A 46 0.80 4.20 -8.69
C ASN A 46 2.32 4.38 -8.66
N ASP A 47 3.02 3.85 -9.69
CA ASP A 47 4.48 3.84 -9.76
C ASP A 47 5.10 5.24 -9.90
N LYS A 48 4.41 6.18 -10.57
CA LYS A 48 4.87 7.57 -10.68
C LYS A 48 4.86 8.26 -9.32
N LEU A 49 3.78 8.09 -8.54
CA LEU A 49 3.70 8.61 -7.19
C LEU A 49 4.72 7.93 -6.28
N PHE A 50 4.96 6.63 -6.47
CA PHE A 50 5.94 5.89 -5.67
C PHE A 50 7.36 6.41 -5.91
N SER A 51 7.72 6.64 -7.17
CA SER A 51 8.98 7.28 -7.54
C SER A 51 9.15 8.65 -6.90
N ALA A 52 8.11 9.50 -6.94
CA ALA A 52 8.13 10.82 -6.30
C ALA A 52 8.24 10.73 -4.77
N LEU A 53 7.57 9.77 -4.14
CA LEU A 53 7.64 9.53 -2.71
C LEU A 53 9.05 9.08 -2.30
N CYS A 54 9.62 8.10 -3.00
CA CYS A 54 10.99 7.64 -2.76
C CYS A 54 12.00 8.77 -2.94
N GLN A 55 11.80 9.67 -3.90
CA GLN A 55 12.64 10.86 -4.05
C GLN A 55 12.51 11.81 -2.85
N ALA A 56 11.30 12.08 -2.37
CA ALA A 56 11.06 12.97 -1.24
C ALA A 56 11.60 12.41 0.09
N LEU A 57 11.68 11.08 0.21
CA LEU A 57 12.19 10.37 1.39
C LEU A 57 13.67 9.96 1.25
N GLU A 58 14.34 10.33 0.16
CA GLU A 58 15.73 9.95 -0.12
C GLU A 58 15.98 8.43 -0.22
N LEU A 59 14.97 7.67 -0.66
CA LEU A 59 14.96 6.21 -0.82
C LEU A 59 14.85 5.79 -2.30
N THR A 60 15.54 6.50 -3.18
CA THR A 60 15.41 6.34 -4.65
C THR A 60 15.75 4.94 -5.16
N GLU A 61 16.59 4.20 -4.45
CA GLU A 61 16.96 2.81 -4.74
C GLU A 61 15.76 1.86 -4.69
N LEU A 62 14.75 2.16 -3.87
CA LEU A 62 13.55 1.32 -3.73
C LEU A 62 12.69 1.32 -5.00
N VAL A 63 12.80 2.33 -5.84
CA VAL A 63 12.04 2.43 -7.10
C VAL A 63 12.37 1.26 -8.04
N ASN A 64 13.64 0.85 -8.07
CA ASN A 64 14.12 -0.24 -8.93
C ASN A 64 14.34 -1.55 -8.17
N ASP A 65 14.08 -1.59 -6.87
CA ASP A 65 14.17 -2.82 -6.09
C ASP A 65 13.16 -3.84 -6.64
N PRO A 66 13.57 -5.08 -6.94
CA PRO A 66 12.68 -6.11 -7.48
C PRO A 66 11.49 -6.43 -6.57
N ARG A 67 11.51 -6.04 -5.29
CA ARG A 67 10.41 -6.18 -4.35
C ARG A 67 9.36 -5.07 -4.48
N PHE A 68 9.70 -3.91 -5.07
CA PHE A 68 8.87 -2.70 -5.03
C PHE A 68 8.64 -2.02 -6.39
N SER A 69 9.24 -2.55 -7.46
CA SER A 69 9.21 -1.98 -8.80
C SER A 69 7.82 -1.85 -9.44
N SER A 70 6.82 -2.59 -8.95
CA SER A 70 5.41 -2.43 -9.37
C SER A 70 4.47 -2.38 -8.18
N ASN A 71 3.29 -1.79 -8.36
CA ASN A 71 2.26 -1.74 -7.31
C ASN A 71 1.90 -3.13 -6.76
N ILE A 72 1.79 -4.15 -7.62
CA ILE A 72 1.45 -5.51 -7.19
C ILE A 72 2.53 -6.06 -6.26
N LEU A 73 3.80 -5.85 -6.62
CA LEU A 73 4.94 -6.27 -5.81
C LEU A 73 5.00 -5.50 -4.48
N ARG A 74 4.70 -4.20 -4.50
CA ARG A 74 4.58 -3.40 -3.27
C ARG A 74 3.47 -3.89 -2.36
N VAL A 75 2.30 -4.25 -2.90
CA VAL A 75 1.20 -4.82 -2.12
C VAL A 75 1.60 -6.16 -1.51
N GLN A 76 2.31 -7.01 -2.26
CA GLN A 76 2.81 -8.28 -1.77
C GLN A 76 3.85 -8.11 -0.66
N ASN A 77 4.73 -7.11 -0.78
CA ASN A 77 5.84 -6.85 0.13
C ASN A 77 5.56 -5.71 1.13
N GLN A 78 4.31 -5.30 1.29
CA GLN A 78 3.92 -4.10 2.06
C GLN A 78 4.29 -4.13 3.55
N ALA A 79 4.64 -5.30 4.11
CA ALA A 79 5.10 -5.41 5.49
C ALA A 79 6.55 -4.97 5.70
N ILE A 80 7.34 -4.90 4.62
CA ILE A 80 8.76 -4.51 4.62
C ILE A 80 9.01 -3.22 3.81
N LEU A 81 7.94 -2.59 3.34
CA LEU A 81 7.95 -1.31 2.62
C LEU A 81 7.59 -0.19 3.59
#